data_AF-A0A084JMC3-F1
#
_entry.id   AF-A0A084JMC3-F1
#
_cell.length_a   1.000
_cell.length_b   1.000
_cell.length_c   1.000
_cell.angle_alpha   90.00
_cell.angle_beta   90.00
_cell.angle_gamma   90.00
#
_symmetry.space_group_name_H-M   'P 1'
#
loop_
_entity.id
_entity.type
_entity.pdbx_description
1 polymer ?
#
loop_
_entity_poly.entity_id
_entity_poly.type
_entity_poly.pdbx_seq_one_letter_code
_entity_poly.pdbx_strand_id
1 'polypeptide(L)'
;MKQKVRVTDIIKEEDARSWKKGSNVLISAGTGVGKSYFCKHTLYRLANETGGKILMLIHRSNCVEQFKCEIENDAKSDVITVITYQSLEYSRLKNTKKINLNDYQYIICDEFHYFFNDSSFNNKTAISFNTIINQTNSIKLFMSATGDNMANYMKKYMMKQGIDDAIEYDIPKDYSFINKLTFFHKDATMEEFIKEGIENGDKGIFFIQSAEKAYKLYLKYKKHCLFNCSANNNKYYDAVDKEKINKMLMEQKFNEQFLITTSCFDAGINIIDRELKHIIIDIVDIGSLIQCMGRKRIQDDDDKVNIYIKILNNQKLAGLKRSMEQKVEMAEFYMKNSYSMDKLIEKYPMQNDINNILYDDHTYNKTGDIISNSYTKKVNELMYFKKREDIADYELMMKKYGKFGYCKYLAITFGFYDEARGRCDYRLINEEYDLESYLESLIKENVIMLQVRDRSELIKKINAKQDGKQLKKLKTLNDVLEEREIDYRIKQFSTTRYSTTENGKKIKRVYKSAWKIVQHDPEIEGG
;
A
#
# COMPACT_ATOMS: atom_id res chain seq x y z
N MET A 1 30.89 8.88 -3.56
CA MET A 1 29.81 8.19 -4.31
C MET A 1 29.77 6.73 -3.90
N LYS A 2 28.72 6.27 -3.21
CA LYS A 2 28.42 4.83 -3.20
C LYS A 2 27.74 4.52 -4.52
N GLN A 3 28.34 3.67 -5.36
CA GLN A 3 27.71 3.25 -6.61
C GLN A 3 26.42 2.50 -6.30
N LYS A 4 25.27 2.99 -6.79
CA LYS A 4 23.99 2.29 -6.64
C LYS A 4 24.08 0.96 -7.40
N VAL A 5 23.86 -0.14 -6.68
CA VAL A 5 23.89 -1.50 -7.22
C VAL A 5 22.74 -1.68 -8.21
N ARG A 6 23.04 -2.09 -9.44
CA ARG A 6 22.08 -2.39 -10.50
C ARG A 6 21.89 -3.90 -10.66
N VAL A 7 20.80 -4.29 -11.32
CA VAL A 7 20.53 -5.71 -11.65
C VAL A 7 21.70 -6.34 -12.41
N THR A 8 22.30 -5.62 -13.35
CA THR A 8 23.44 -6.08 -14.16
C THR A 8 24.75 -6.21 -13.38
N ASP A 9 24.83 -5.62 -12.19
CA ASP A 9 26.02 -5.75 -11.33
C ASP A 9 25.97 -7.07 -10.53
N ILE A 10 24.76 -7.59 -10.27
CA ILE A 10 24.52 -8.83 -9.54
C ILE A 10 24.32 -10.01 -10.49
N ILE A 11 23.52 -9.83 -11.55
CA ILE A 11 23.23 -10.87 -12.55
C ILE A 11 24.16 -10.65 -13.74
N LYS A 12 25.24 -11.41 -13.78
CA LYS A 12 26.17 -11.40 -14.90
C LYS A 12 25.59 -12.17 -16.07
N GLU A 13 26.14 -11.92 -17.24
CA GLU A 13 25.74 -12.63 -18.45
C GLU A 13 25.99 -14.14 -18.36
N GLU A 14 27.09 -14.54 -17.73
CA GLU A 14 27.43 -15.95 -17.49
C GLU A 14 26.36 -16.65 -16.64
N ASP A 15 25.84 -15.97 -15.61
CA ASP A 15 24.73 -16.47 -14.79
C ASP A 15 23.50 -16.71 -15.66
N ALA A 16 23.12 -15.71 -16.47
CA ALA A 16 21.96 -15.77 -17.35
C ALA A 16 22.08 -16.86 -18.44
N ARG A 17 23.30 -17.15 -18.91
CA ARG A 17 23.59 -18.26 -19.85
C ARG A 17 23.47 -19.64 -19.19
N SER A 18 23.69 -19.74 -17.88
CA SER A 18 23.63 -21.00 -17.14
C SER A 18 22.20 -21.50 -16.87
N TRP A 19 21.20 -20.61 -16.98
CA TRP A 19 19.80 -20.94 -16.75
C TRP A 19 19.28 -21.97 -17.76
N LYS A 20 18.52 -22.94 -17.27
CA LYS A 20 18.02 -24.06 -18.07
C LYS A 20 16.55 -23.89 -18.41
N LYS A 21 16.09 -24.54 -19.48
CA LYS A 21 14.65 -24.60 -19.78
C LYS A 21 13.88 -25.12 -18.56
N GLY A 22 12.77 -24.45 -18.23
CA GLY A 22 11.97 -24.77 -17.05
C GLY A 22 12.40 -24.01 -15.79
N SER A 23 13.59 -23.41 -15.75
CA SER A 23 14.04 -22.62 -14.60
C SER A 23 13.09 -21.46 -14.31
N ASN A 24 12.83 -21.25 -13.02
CA ASN A 24 12.15 -20.07 -12.49
C ASN A 24 13.23 -19.16 -11.88
N VAL A 25 13.28 -17.90 -12.30
CA VAL A 25 14.24 -16.90 -11.82
C VAL A 25 13.47 -15.78 -11.15
N LEU A 26 13.69 -15.55 -9.86
CA LEU A 26 13.11 -14.45 -9.09
C LEU A 26 14.13 -13.33 -8.96
N ILE A 27 13.74 -12.12 -9.37
CA ILE A 27 14.55 -10.91 -9.24
C ILE A 27 13.80 -9.91 -8.36
N SER A 28 14.18 -9.85 -7.10
CA SER A 28 13.71 -8.83 -6.14
C SER A 28 14.61 -7.62 -6.27
N ALA A 29 14.09 -6.52 -6.82
CA ALA A 29 14.89 -5.31 -7.02
C ALA A 29 14.03 -4.07 -6.98
N GLY A 30 14.47 -3.03 -6.27
CA GLY A 30 13.79 -1.74 -6.18
C GLY A 30 13.45 -1.11 -7.53
N THR A 31 12.58 -0.10 -7.54
CA THR A 31 12.28 0.61 -8.79
C THR A 31 13.51 1.40 -9.26
N GLY A 32 13.75 1.48 -10.57
CA GLY A 32 14.85 2.29 -11.14
C GLY A 32 16.25 1.65 -11.12
N VAL A 33 16.40 0.43 -10.61
CA VAL A 33 17.70 -0.28 -10.53
C VAL A 33 18.07 -1.07 -11.81
N GLY A 34 17.35 -0.87 -12.91
CA GLY A 34 17.70 -1.42 -14.22
C GLY A 34 17.06 -2.75 -14.62
N LYS A 35 15.96 -3.19 -13.98
CA LYS A 35 15.22 -4.42 -14.34
C LYS A 35 14.85 -4.49 -15.83
N SER A 36 14.15 -3.47 -16.32
CA SER A 36 13.74 -3.40 -17.73
C SER A 36 14.94 -3.31 -18.69
N TYR A 37 16.04 -2.65 -18.26
CA TYR A 37 17.28 -2.58 -19.04
C TYR A 37 17.93 -3.96 -19.21
N PHE A 38 18.05 -4.73 -18.12
CA PHE A 38 18.57 -6.10 -18.17
C PHE A 38 17.80 -6.96 -19.19
N CYS A 39 16.48 -6.87 -19.21
CA CYS A 39 15.64 -7.58 -20.17
C CYS A 39 15.84 -7.10 -21.62
N LYS A 40 15.83 -5.78 -21.85
CA LYS A 40 15.89 -5.17 -23.18
C LYS A 40 17.26 -5.22 -23.85
N HIS A 41 18.33 -5.48 -23.08
CA HIS A 41 19.69 -5.47 -23.59
C HIS A 41 20.39 -6.81 -23.35
N THR A 42 20.56 -7.22 -22.09
CA THR A 42 21.30 -8.45 -21.77
C THR A 42 20.54 -9.68 -22.26
N LEU A 43 19.29 -9.87 -21.86
CA LEU A 43 18.51 -11.04 -22.29
C LEU A 43 18.19 -10.99 -23.79
N TYR A 44 17.90 -9.82 -24.34
CA TYR A 44 17.72 -9.64 -25.78
C TYR A 44 18.90 -10.21 -26.56
N ARG A 45 20.13 -9.82 -26.21
CA ARG A 45 21.33 -10.30 -26.88
C ARG A 45 21.48 -11.81 -26.76
N LEU A 46 21.31 -12.36 -25.55
CA LEU A 46 21.38 -13.80 -25.30
C LEU A 46 20.36 -14.60 -26.12
N ALA A 47 19.12 -14.12 -26.19
CA ALA A 47 18.07 -14.75 -26.99
C ALA A 47 18.38 -14.66 -28.48
N ASN A 48 18.85 -13.49 -28.96
CA ASN A 48 19.16 -13.28 -30.37
C ASN A 48 20.30 -14.19 -30.86
N GLU A 49 21.36 -14.34 -30.06
CA GLU A 49 22.49 -15.25 -30.36
C GLU A 49 22.05 -16.70 -30.56
N THR A 50 21.00 -17.15 -29.87
CA THR A 50 20.47 -18.51 -29.98
C THR A 50 19.25 -18.62 -30.89
N GLY A 51 18.87 -17.55 -31.58
CA GLY A 51 17.64 -17.47 -32.39
C GLY A 51 16.34 -17.61 -31.58
N GLY A 52 16.41 -17.45 -30.26
CA GLY A 52 15.28 -17.52 -29.35
C GLY A 52 14.43 -16.26 -29.34
N LYS A 53 13.25 -16.37 -28.72
CA LYS A 53 12.29 -15.26 -28.55
C LYS A 53 12.00 -14.98 -27.08
N ILE A 54 11.60 -13.74 -26.80
CA ILE A 54 11.26 -13.25 -25.47
C ILE A 54 9.79 -12.81 -25.48
N LEU A 55 9.01 -13.34 -24.54
CA LEU A 55 7.70 -12.81 -24.22
C LEU A 55 7.80 -11.91 -22.98
N MET A 56 7.50 -10.62 -23.13
CA MET A 56 7.43 -9.68 -22.03
C MET A 56 5.97 -9.42 -21.64
N LEU A 57 5.63 -9.82 -20.43
CA LEU A 57 4.32 -9.63 -19.81
C LEU A 57 4.35 -8.42 -18.89
N ILE A 58 3.38 -7.54 -19.11
CA ILE A 58 3.21 -6.31 -18.34
C ILE A 58 1.75 -6.15 -17.89
N HIS A 59 1.55 -5.44 -16.79
CA HIS A 59 0.26 -5.40 -16.10
C HIS A 59 -0.76 -4.41 -16.66
N ARG A 60 -0.35 -3.41 -17.45
CA ARG A 60 -1.23 -2.30 -17.87
C ARG A 60 -1.02 -1.91 -19.32
N SER A 61 -2.13 -1.68 -20.02
CA SER A 61 -2.19 -1.35 -21.45
C SER A 61 -1.37 -0.12 -21.84
N ASN A 62 -1.43 0.95 -21.04
CA ASN A 62 -0.75 2.21 -21.38
C ASN A 62 0.79 2.05 -21.33
N CYS A 63 1.29 1.17 -20.46
CA CYS A 63 2.70 0.82 -20.45
C CYS A 63 3.08 -0.03 -21.67
N VAL A 64 2.14 -0.79 -22.24
CA VAL A 64 2.42 -1.63 -23.43
C VAL A 64 2.78 -0.79 -24.62
N GLU A 65 2.02 0.26 -24.89
CA GLU A 65 2.28 1.11 -26.05
C GLU A 65 3.65 1.78 -25.94
N GLN A 66 3.97 2.33 -24.78
CA GLN A 66 5.30 2.91 -24.53
C GLN A 66 6.42 1.86 -24.69
N PHE A 67 6.27 0.68 -24.07
CA PHE A 67 7.27 -0.38 -24.19
C PHE A 67 7.40 -0.90 -25.63
N LYS A 68 6.29 -1.02 -26.36
CA LYS A 68 6.30 -1.42 -27.77
C LYS A 68 7.01 -0.39 -28.63
N CYS A 69 6.69 0.89 -28.49
CA CYS A 69 7.38 1.95 -29.21
C CYS A 69 8.88 1.97 -28.91
N GLU A 70 9.28 1.79 -27.65
CA GLU A 70 10.71 1.68 -27.29
C GLU A 70 11.38 0.46 -27.96
N ILE A 71 10.74 -0.71 -27.95
CA ILE A 71 11.25 -1.94 -28.59
C ILE A 71 11.32 -1.80 -30.12
N GLU A 72 10.33 -1.15 -30.73
CA GLU A 72 10.26 -0.90 -32.17
C GLU A 72 11.33 0.10 -32.62
N ASN A 73 11.49 1.21 -31.88
CA ASN A 73 12.53 2.21 -32.13
C ASN A 73 13.94 1.62 -32.00
N ASP A 74 14.13 0.68 -31.07
CA ASP A 74 15.39 -0.04 -30.87
C ASP A 74 15.60 -1.19 -31.88
N ALA A 75 14.65 -1.43 -32.80
CA ALA A 75 14.65 -2.53 -33.77
C ALA A 75 14.77 -3.94 -33.13
N LYS A 76 14.11 -4.15 -31.98
CA LYS A 76 14.13 -5.41 -31.21
C LYS A 76 12.82 -6.19 -31.27
N SER A 77 11.86 -5.73 -32.07
CA SER A 77 10.52 -6.33 -32.21
C SER A 77 10.54 -7.70 -32.88
N ASP A 78 11.65 -8.06 -33.52
CA ASP A 78 11.90 -9.38 -34.07
C ASP A 78 12.08 -10.43 -32.96
N VAL A 79 12.72 -10.09 -31.84
CA VAL A 79 12.98 -11.01 -30.71
C VAL A 79 11.99 -10.85 -29.57
N ILE A 80 11.56 -9.62 -29.28
CA ILE A 80 10.75 -9.29 -28.09
C ILE A 80 9.29 -9.05 -28.49
N THR A 81 8.40 -9.90 -27.98
CA THR A 81 6.95 -9.71 -28.03
C THR A 81 6.47 -9.14 -26.69
N VAL A 82 5.75 -8.01 -26.72
CA VAL A 82 5.18 -7.39 -25.51
C VAL A 82 3.66 -7.53 -25.50
N ILE A 83 3.10 -8.11 -24.44
CA ILE A 83 1.65 -8.25 -24.24
C ILE A 83 1.24 -7.94 -22.79
N THR A 84 -0.06 -7.74 -22.55
CA THR A 84 -0.57 -7.68 -21.19
C THR A 84 -0.86 -9.04 -20.58
N TYR A 85 -0.80 -9.16 -19.25
CA TYR A 85 -1.30 -10.37 -18.56
C TYR A 85 -2.78 -10.64 -18.90
N GLN A 86 -3.62 -9.60 -19.00
CA GLN A 86 -5.03 -9.76 -19.33
C GLN A 86 -5.24 -10.31 -20.75
N SER A 87 -4.33 -10.00 -21.69
CA SER A 87 -4.36 -10.59 -23.04
C SER A 87 -4.09 -12.09 -23.00
N LEU A 88 -3.15 -12.53 -22.15
CA LEU A 88 -2.87 -13.95 -21.91
C LEU A 88 -4.07 -14.65 -21.23
N GLU A 89 -4.65 -14.03 -20.20
CA GLU A 89 -5.85 -14.50 -19.48
C GLU A 89 -7.02 -14.69 -20.45
N TYR A 90 -7.29 -13.68 -21.30
CA TYR A 90 -8.33 -13.72 -22.31
C TYR A 90 -8.08 -14.82 -23.34
N SER A 91 -6.86 -14.92 -23.85
CA SER A 91 -6.50 -15.93 -24.85
C SER A 91 -6.75 -17.35 -24.34
N ARG A 92 -6.44 -17.62 -23.07
CA ARG A 92 -6.70 -18.90 -22.40
C ARG A 92 -8.18 -19.15 -22.16
N LEU A 93 -8.90 -18.18 -21.59
CA LEU A 93 -10.34 -18.31 -21.31
C LEU A 93 -11.18 -18.50 -22.57
N LYS A 94 -10.79 -17.88 -23.69
CA LYS A 94 -11.51 -17.96 -24.97
C LYS A 94 -10.91 -18.97 -25.94
N ASN A 95 -9.90 -19.73 -25.52
CA ASN A 95 -9.17 -20.71 -26.32
C ASN A 95 -8.79 -20.20 -27.72
N THR A 96 -8.40 -18.91 -27.82
CA THR A 96 -8.16 -18.27 -29.12
C THR A 96 -6.85 -18.72 -29.77
N LYS A 97 -5.98 -19.44 -29.03
CA LYS A 97 -4.64 -19.88 -29.42
C LYS A 97 -3.73 -18.77 -29.98
N LYS A 98 -4.04 -17.49 -29.71
CA LYS A 98 -3.28 -16.34 -30.22
C LYS A 98 -1.82 -16.30 -29.75
N ILE A 99 -1.53 -16.96 -28.62
CA ILE A 99 -0.22 -16.93 -27.98
C ILE A 99 0.09 -18.33 -27.48
N ASN A 100 1.15 -18.91 -28.02
CA ASN A 100 1.71 -20.17 -27.54
C ASN A 100 3.00 -19.88 -26.77
N LEU A 101 2.99 -20.18 -25.46
CA LEU A 101 4.16 -19.93 -24.62
C LEU A 101 5.37 -20.79 -25.02
N ASN A 102 5.17 -21.90 -25.75
CA ASN A 102 6.26 -22.75 -26.22
C ASN A 102 7.12 -22.09 -27.30
N ASP A 103 6.62 -21.03 -27.94
CA ASP A 103 7.35 -20.31 -28.98
C ASP A 103 8.45 -19.39 -28.39
N TYR A 104 8.48 -19.24 -27.05
CA TYR A 104 9.35 -18.30 -26.36
C TYR A 104 10.38 -19.02 -25.49
N GLN A 105 11.65 -18.65 -25.65
CA GLN A 105 12.74 -19.12 -24.81
C GLN A 105 12.68 -18.47 -23.42
N TYR A 106 12.37 -17.17 -23.36
CA TYR A 106 12.23 -16.43 -22.11
C TYR A 106 10.81 -15.89 -21.96
N ILE A 107 10.24 -16.01 -20.76
CA ILE A 107 8.99 -15.37 -20.36
C ILE A 107 9.28 -14.44 -19.20
N ILE A 108 9.12 -13.14 -19.43
CA ILE A 108 9.44 -12.09 -18.48
C ILE A 108 8.13 -11.58 -17.88
N CYS A 109 7.95 -11.82 -16.59
CA CYS A 109 6.86 -11.30 -15.78
C CYS A 109 7.34 -10.04 -15.05
N ASP A 110 7.16 -8.88 -15.67
CA ASP A 110 7.45 -7.60 -15.03
C ASP A 110 6.32 -7.21 -14.07
N GLU A 111 6.68 -6.47 -13.01
CA GLU A 111 5.83 -6.15 -11.87
C GLU A 111 5.02 -7.36 -11.39
N PHE A 112 5.73 -8.47 -11.18
CA PHE A 112 5.18 -9.78 -10.85
C PHE A 112 4.21 -9.79 -9.65
N HIS A 113 4.34 -8.83 -8.72
CA HIS A 113 3.38 -8.62 -7.64
C HIS A 113 1.95 -8.31 -8.15
N TYR A 114 1.76 -7.99 -9.43
CA TYR A 114 0.47 -7.89 -10.12
C TYR A 114 -0.45 -9.05 -9.76
N PHE A 115 0.08 -10.28 -9.74
CA PHE A 115 -0.72 -11.47 -9.45
C PHE A 115 -1.39 -11.44 -8.08
N PHE A 116 -0.87 -10.67 -7.12
CA PHE A 116 -1.45 -10.46 -5.81
C PHE A 116 -2.21 -9.15 -5.70
N ASN A 117 -1.60 -8.03 -6.09
CA ASN A 117 -2.21 -6.72 -5.92
C ASN A 117 -3.50 -6.61 -6.73
N ASP A 118 -3.47 -7.04 -8.00
CA ASP A 118 -4.66 -6.99 -8.86
C ASP A 118 -5.63 -8.13 -8.56
N SER A 119 -5.20 -9.23 -7.92
CA SER A 119 -6.12 -10.31 -7.50
C SER A 119 -7.23 -9.82 -6.56
N SER A 120 -6.97 -8.75 -5.81
CA SER A 120 -7.97 -8.16 -4.91
C SER A 120 -9.25 -7.69 -5.62
N PHE A 121 -9.20 -7.47 -6.94
CA PHE A 121 -10.36 -7.07 -7.76
C PHE A 121 -10.48 -7.85 -9.09
N ASN A 122 -9.42 -8.53 -9.56
CA ASN A 122 -9.41 -9.36 -10.76
C ASN A 122 -9.28 -10.85 -10.38
N ASN A 123 -10.36 -11.61 -10.51
CA ASN A 123 -10.37 -13.04 -10.24
C ASN A 123 -9.64 -13.90 -11.29
N LYS A 124 -9.11 -13.30 -12.37
CA LYS A 124 -8.45 -14.02 -13.47
C LYS A 124 -6.92 -14.08 -13.36
N THR A 125 -6.30 -13.38 -12.40
CA THR A 125 -4.83 -13.37 -12.25
C THR A 125 -4.24 -14.76 -12.01
N ALA A 126 -5.01 -15.67 -11.40
CA ALA A 126 -4.62 -17.07 -11.22
C ALA A 126 -4.42 -17.81 -12.55
N ILE A 127 -5.14 -17.41 -13.61
CA ILE A 127 -5.05 -18.05 -14.92
C ILE A 127 -3.70 -17.76 -15.54
N SER A 128 -3.30 -16.49 -15.61
CA SER A 128 -2.00 -16.09 -16.14
C SER A 128 -0.87 -16.67 -15.31
N PHE A 129 -0.93 -16.57 -13.98
CA PHE A 129 0.07 -17.18 -13.09
C PHE A 129 0.24 -18.69 -13.34
N ASN A 130 -0.84 -19.47 -13.25
CA ASN A 130 -0.80 -20.92 -13.44
C ASN A 130 -0.33 -21.31 -14.84
N THR A 131 -0.68 -20.53 -15.86
CA THR A 131 -0.23 -20.78 -17.24
C THR A 131 1.29 -20.59 -17.37
N ILE A 132 1.85 -19.60 -16.69
CA ILE A 132 3.28 -19.27 -16.79
C ILE A 132 4.11 -20.19 -15.91
N ILE A 133 3.75 -20.39 -14.64
CA ILE A 133 4.56 -21.15 -13.68
C ILE A 133 4.74 -22.61 -14.12
N ASN A 134 3.69 -23.19 -14.72
CA ASN A 134 3.68 -24.57 -15.21
C ASN A 134 4.32 -24.74 -16.60
N GLN A 135 4.84 -23.67 -17.20
CA GLN A 135 5.57 -23.78 -18.47
C GLN A 135 6.95 -24.40 -18.23
N THR A 136 7.28 -25.46 -18.97
CA THR A 136 8.54 -26.22 -18.81
C THR A 136 9.56 -25.93 -19.91
N ASN A 137 9.11 -25.42 -21.07
CA ASN A 137 10.00 -25.19 -22.22
C ASN A 137 10.70 -23.83 -22.22
N SER A 138 10.32 -22.93 -21.31
CA SER A 138 10.82 -21.55 -21.24
C SER A 138 11.52 -21.29 -19.91
N ILE A 139 12.48 -20.37 -19.92
CA ILE A 139 13.06 -19.76 -18.71
C ILE A 139 12.10 -18.64 -18.28
N LYS A 140 11.61 -18.70 -17.05
CA LYS A 140 10.61 -17.73 -16.54
C LYS A 140 11.29 -16.77 -15.57
N LEU A 141 11.23 -15.48 -15.86
CA LEU A 141 11.78 -14.42 -15.01
C LEU A 141 10.62 -13.69 -14.33
N PHE A 142 10.63 -13.67 -13.01
CA PHE A 142 9.65 -13.00 -12.16
C PHE A 142 10.32 -11.82 -11.46
N MET A 143 9.94 -10.59 -11.84
CA MET A 143 10.62 -9.39 -11.39
C MET A 143 9.66 -8.47 -10.63
N SER A 144 10.07 -7.95 -9.46
CA SER A 144 9.23 -7.04 -8.67
C SER A 144 10.06 -6.13 -7.76
N ALA A 145 9.55 -4.92 -7.50
CA ALA A 145 10.05 -4.04 -6.44
C ALA A 145 9.58 -4.42 -5.03
N THR A 146 8.45 -5.12 -4.94
CA THR A 146 7.78 -5.51 -3.70
C THR A 146 7.37 -6.97 -3.88
N GLY A 147 8.33 -7.89 -3.73
CA GLY A 147 8.18 -9.29 -4.13
C GLY A 147 8.12 -10.29 -2.98
N ASP A 148 8.53 -9.90 -1.77
CA ASP A 148 8.90 -10.83 -0.69
C ASP A 148 7.76 -11.82 -0.37
N ASN A 149 6.51 -11.33 -0.26
CA ASN A 149 5.33 -12.18 0.00
C ASN A 149 4.98 -13.08 -1.19
N MET A 150 5.13 -12.60 -2.42
CA MET A 150 4.84 -13.40 -3.63
C MET A 150 5.95 -14.44 -3.88
N ALA A 151 7.22 -14.11 -3.63
CA ALA A 151 8.32 -15.06 -3.64
C ALA A 151 8.06 -16.17 -2.62
N ASN A 152 7.62 -15.83 -1.40
CA ASN A 152 7.22 -16.82 -0.40
C ASN A 152 6.06 -17.72 -0.87
N TYR A 153 5.04 -17.16 -1.53
CA TYR A 153 3.99 -17.97 -2.14
C TYR A 153 4.51 -18.90 -3.23
N MET A 154 5.32 -18.39 -4.16
CA MET A 154 5.90 -19.17 -5.23
C MET A 154 6.70 -20.35 -4.69
N LYS A 155 7.58 -20.13 -3.70
CA LYS A 155 8.34 -21.20 -3.05
C LYS A 155 7.41 -22.27 -2.48
N LYS A 156 6.37 -21.86 -1.74
CA LYS A 156 5.35 -22.78 -1.19
C LYS A 156 4.58 -23.52 -2.29
N TYR A 157 4.25 -22.84 -3.39
CA TYR A 157 3.54 -23.43 -4.53
C TYR A 157 4.42 -24.45 -5.25
N MET A 158 5.66 -24.09 -5.58
CA MET A 158 6.64 -24.93 -6.27
C MET A 158 6.94 -26.19 -5.47
N MET A 159 7.18 -26.06 -4.16
CA MET A 159 7.35 -27.18 -3.24
C MET A 159 6.14 -28.14 -3.25
N LYS A 160 4.90 -27.61 -3.23
CA LYS A 160 3.68 -28.43 -3.28
C LYS A 160 3.49 -29.16 -4.61
N GLN A 161 3.92 -28.55 -5.71
CA GLN A 161 3.77 -29.10 -7.07
C GLN A 161 4.97 -29.94 -7.52
N GLY A 162 6.01 -30.09 -6.68
CA GLY A 162 7.23 -30.81 -7.04
C GLY A 162 8.04 -30.12 -8.14
N ILE A 163 7.95 -28.79 -8.23
CA ILE A 163 8.72 -27.96 -9.16
C ILE A 163 10.04 -27.58 -8.47
N ASP A 164 11.17 -27.68 -9.20
CA ASP A 164 12.49 -27.25 -8.72
C ASP A 164 12.49 -25.83 -8.18
N ASP A 165 13.25 -25.58 -7.11
CA ASP A 165 13.38 -24.26 -6.49
C ASP A 165 13.84 -23.18 -7.48
N ALA A 166 13.39 -21.95 -7.22
CA ALA A 166 13.70 -20.82 -8.07
C ALA A 166 15.12 -20.28 -7.79
N ILE A 167 15.78 -19.79 -8.84
CA ILE A 167 17.04 -19.05 -8.74
C ILE A 167 16.70 -17.64 -8.27
N GLU A 168 17.25 -17.22 -7.14
CA GLU A 168 16.90 -15.96 -6.49
C GLU A 168 18.03 -14.94 -6.53
N TYR A 169 17.69 -13.74 -6.98
CA TYR A 169 18.53 -12.56 -6.90
C TYR A 169 17.81 -11.49 -6.10
N ASP A 170 18.40 -11.08 -4.98
CA ASP A 170 17.90 -9.98 -4.16
C ASP A 170 18.85 -8.78 -4.24
N ILE A 171 18.35 -7.69 -4.80
CA ILE A 171 19.05 -6.43 -4.95
C ILE A 171 18.56 -5.53 -3.79
N PRO A 172 19.44 -5.11 -2.86
CA PRO A 172 19.05 -4.30 -1.71
C PRO A 172 18.25 -3.07 -2.11
N LYS A 173 17.13 -2.85 -1.42
CA LYS A 173 16.28 -1.67 -1.60
C LYS A 173 16.93 -0.49 -0.88
N ASP A 174 17.22 0.58 -1.61
CA ASP A 174 17.82 1.81 -1.05
C ASP A 174 16.77 2.91 -0.92
N TYR A 175 16.45 3.27 0.33
CA TYR A 175 15.54 4.35 0.69
C TYR A 175 16.26 5.62 1.19
N SER A 176 17.58 5.71 1.02
CA SER A 176 18.38 6.86 1.45
C SER A 176 17.98 8.19 0.79
N PHE A 177 17.16 8.15 -0.26
CA PHE A 177 16.59 9.32 -0.91
C PHE A 177 15.49 10.02 -0.07
N ILE A 178 14.93 9.33 0.92
CA ILE A 178 13.93 9.91 1.82
C ILE A 178 14.66 10.85 2.78
N ASN A 179 14.38 12.15 2.67
CA ASN A 179 14.92 13.17 3.57
C ASN A 179 14.25 13.13 4.94
N LYS A 180 12.92 13.06 4.94
CA LYS A 180 12.08 13.05 6.13
C LYS A 180 10.90 12.12 5.90
N LEU A 181 10.65 11.24 6.87
CA LEU A 181 9.46 10.41 6.94
C LEU A 181 8.49 11.03 7.94
N THR A 182 7.32 11.46 7.46
CA THR A 182 6.30 12.14 8.26
C THR A 182 4.98 11.39 8.17
N PHE A 183 4.28 11.25 9.30
CA PHE A 183 2.98 10.61 9.39
C PHE A 183 1.89 11.60 9.83
N PHE A 184 0.66 11.43 9.33
CA PHE A 184 -0.47 12.32 9.63
C PHE A 184 -1.79 11.53 9.68
N HIS A 185 -2.84 12.01 10.38
CA HIS A 185 -4.10 11.26 10.54
C HIS A 185 -5.26 11.81 9.68
N LYS A 186 -5.39 13.14 9.58
CA LYS A 186 -6.59 13.81 9.06
C LYS A 186 -6.48 14.13 7.57
N ASP A 187 -7.64 14.09 6.91
CA ASP A 187 -7.77 14.51 5.53
C ASP A 187 -7.52 16.02 5.36
N ALA A 188 -7.90 16.82 6.36
CA ALA A 188 -7.68 18.26 6.39
C ALA A 188 -6.19 18.62 6.33
N THR A 189 -5.31 17.80 6.90
CA THR A 189 -3.85 18.01 6.87
C THR A 189 -3.30 18.02 5.44
N MET A 190 -3.90 17.24 4.53
CA MET A 190 -3.51 17.29 3.12
C MET A 190 -3.90 18.61 2.45
N GLU A 191 -4.96 19.27 2.91
CA GLU A 191 -5.31 20.61 2.44
C GLU A 191 -4.28 21.64 2.93
N GLU A 192 -3.84 21.53 4.18
CA GLU A 192 -2.78 22.40 4.73
C GLU A 192 -1.45 22.22 3.99
N PHE A 193 -1.06 20.98 3.65
CA PHE A 193 0.14 20.75 2.82
C PHE A 193 0.09 21.45 1.46
N ILE A 194 -1.08 21.51 0.81
CA ILE A 194 -1.21 22.24 -0.45
C ILE A 194 -1.08 23.75 -0.20
N LYS A 195 -1.72 24.29 0.84
CA LYS A 195 -1.65 25.73 1.14
C LYS A 195 -0.20 26.15 1.44
N GLU A 196 0.45 25.48 2.38
CA GLU A 196 1.85 25.74 2.73
C GLU A 196 2.76 25.60 1.51
N GLY A 197 2.53 24.57 0.70
CA GLY A 197 3.32 24.35 -0.51
C GLY A 197 3.11 25.43 -1.57
N ILE A 198 1.87 25.94 -1.75
CA ILE A 198 1.60 27.08 -2.63
C ILE A 198 2.33 28.33 -2.14
N GLU A 199 2.26 28.62 -0.84
CA GLU A 199 2.91 29.78 -0.22
C GLU A 199 4.44 29.74 -0.35
N ASN A 200 5.04 28.56 -0.18
CA ASN A 200 6.48 28.36 -0.26
C ASN A 200 6.99 28.15 -1.69
N GLY A 201 6.10 27.98 -2.67
CA GLY A 201 6.47 27.66 -4.05
C GLY A 201 6.98 26.23 -4.23
N ASP A 202 6.63 25.33 -3.31
CA ASP A 202 7.04 23.93 -3.32
C ASP A 202 6.30 23.12 -4.38
N LYS A 203 6.94 22.03 -4.82
CA LYS A 203 6.36 21.07 -5.76
C LYS A 203 6.11 19.72 -5.11
N GLY A 204 4.92 19.15 -5.33
CA GLY A 204 4.50 17.91 -4.67
C GLY A 204 3.59 16.99 -5.47
N ILE A 205 3.50 15.72 -5.08
CA ILE A 205 2.54 14.76 -5.62
C ILE A 205 1.70 14.17 -4.48
N PHE A 206 0.39 14.08 -4.70
CA PHE A 206 -0.58 13.46 -3.80
C PHE A 206 -1.12 12.18 -4.44
N PHE A 207 -0.82 11.04 -3.83
CA PHE A 207 -1.39 9.74 -4.16
C PHE A 207 -2.56 9.43 -3.21
N ILE A 208 -3.78 9.50 -3.70
CA ILE A 208 -5.01 9.38 -2.89
C ILE A 208 -5.86 8.22 -3.40
N GLN A 209 -6.13 7.23 -2.54
CA GLN A 209 -6.85 6.02 -2.93
C GLN A 209 -8.27 6.31 -3.45
N SER A 210 -8.98 7.26 -2.83
CA SER A 210 -10.34 7.65 -3.24
C SER A 210 -10.32 8.71 -4.34
N ALA A 211 -10.82 8.34 -5.52
CA ALA A 211 -10.99 9.27 -6.64
C ALA A 211 -11.89 10.47 -6.30
N GLU A 212 -12.94 10.25 -5.51
CA GLU A 212 -13.81 11.34 -5.05
C GLU A 212 -13.05 12.33 -4.18
N LYS A 213 -12.24 11.83 -3.25
CA LYS A 213 -11.45 12.65 -2.34
C LYS A 213 -10.38 13.43 -3.11
N ALA A 214 -9.68 12.76 -4.02
CA ALA A 214 -8.68 13.38 -4.89
C ALA A 214 -9.31 14.49 -5.73
N TYR A 215 -10.47 14.23 -6.34
CA TYR A 215 -11.21 15.20 -7.14
C TYR A 215 -11.66 16.41 -6.32
N LYS A 216 -12.22 16.21 -5.11
CA LYS A 216 -12.62 17.31 -4.22
C LYS A 216 -11.43 18.19 -3.82
N LEU A 217 -10.28 17.59 -3.53
CA LEU A 217 -9.06 18.32 -3.21
C LEU A 217 -8.57 19.15 -4.40
N TYR A 218 -8.54 18.54 -5.59
CA TYR A 218 -8.20 19.21 -6.84
C TYR A 218 -9.10 20.40 -7.14
N LEU A 219 -10.42 20.25 -7.01
CA LEU A 219 -11.37 21.34 -7.29
C LEU A 219 -11.11 22.60 -6.46
N LYS A 220 -10.69 22.44 -5.20
CA LYS A 220 -10.38 23.58 -4.31
C LYS A 220 -9.14 24.36 -4.77
N TYR A 221 -8.16 23.68 -5.35
CA TYR A 221 -6.85 24.25 -5.69
C TYR A 221 -6.51 24.12 -7.19
N LYS A 222 -7.53 24.08 -8.05
CA LYS A 222 -7.42 23.78 -9.50
C LYS A 222 -6.36 24.60 -10.24
N LYS A 223 -6.10 25.84 -9.81
CA LYS A 223 -5.10 26.72 -10.44
C LYS A 223 -3.65 26.25 -10.25
N HIS A 224 -3.36 25.51 -9.18
CA HIS A 224 -2.01 25.06 -8.81
C HIS A 224 -1.79 23.57 -9.06
N CYS A 225 -2.85 22.84 -9.44
CA CYS A 225 -2.87 21.40 -9.44
C CYS A 225 -3.18 20.84 -10.83
N LEU A 226 -2.47 19.76 -11.20
CA LEU A 226 -2.85 18.83 -12.25
C LEU A 226 -3.59 17.65 -11.62
N PHE A 227 -4.63 17.13 -12.28
CA PHE A 227 -5.44 16.02 -11.78
C PHE A 227 -5.41 14.82 -12.71
N ASN A 228 -5.24 13.64 -12.13
CA ASN A 228 -5.28 12.38 -12.88
C ASN A 228 -6.00 11.27 -12.13
N CYS A 229 -6.85 10.52 -12.84
CA CYS A 229 -7.47 9.29 -12.34
C CYS A 229 -7.68 8.28 -13.50
N SER A 230 -8.11 7.06 -13.19
CA SER A 230 -8.36 6.04 -14.22
C SER A 230 -9.49 6.43 -15.17
N ALA A 231 -9.31 6.15 -16.46
CA ALA A 231 -10.34 6.30 -17.49
C ALA A 231 -11.61 5.49 -17.22
N ASN A 232 -11.51 4.40 -16.44
CA ASN A 232 -12.69 3.61 -16.02
C ASN A 232 -13.54 4.34 -14.97
N ASN A 233 -13.05 5.45 -14.42
CA ASN A 233 -13.79 6.26 -13.46
C ASN A 233 -14.58 7.37 -14.17
N ASN A 234 -15.64 6.96 -14.86
CA ASN A 234 -16.48 7.85 -15.67
C ASN A 234 -16.98 9.09 -14.92
N LYS A 235 -17.12 9.02 -13.59
CA LYS A 235 -17.63 10.13 -12.78
C LYS A 235 -16.64 11.29 -12.63
N TYR A 236 -15.33 11.01 -12.62
CA TYR A 236 -14.30 12.02 -12.32
C TYR A 236 -13.29 12.19 -13.46
N TYR A 237 -13.26 11.29 -14.45
CA TYR A 237 -12.30 11.33 -15.53
C TYR A 237 -12.46 12.55 -16.45
N ASP A 238 -13.67 13.12 -16.55
CA ASP A 238 -13.92 14.35 -17.32
C ASP A 238 -13.14 15.57 -16.80
N ALA A 239 -12.67 15.52 -15.55
CA ALA A 239 -11.84 16.57 -14.97
C ALA A 239 -10.34 16.45 -15.32
N VAL A 240 -9.94 15.36 -15.98
CA VAL A 240 -8.56 15.09 -16.38
C VAL A 240 -8.25 15.85 -17.67
N ASP A 241 -7.26 16.73 -17.60
CA ASP A 241 -6.71 17.41 -18.76
C ASP A 241 -5.77 16.46 -19.53
N LYS A 242 -6.33 15.77 -20.53
CA LYS A 242 -5.61 14.74 -21.29
C LYS A 242 -4.35 15.27 -21.97
N GLU A 243 -4.37 16.50 -22.47
CA GLU A 243 -3.23 17.10 -23.14
C GLU A 243 -2.08 17.33 -22.15
N LYS A 244 -2.39 17.91 -20.99
CA LYS A 244 -1.38 18.11 -19.93
C LYS A 244 -0.86 16.79 -19.37
N ILE A 245 -1.73 15.80 -19.18
CA ILE A 245 -1.30 14.47 -18.75
C ILE A 245 -0.37 13.84 -19.79
N ASN A 246 -0.75 13.86 -21.06
CA ASN A 246 0.09 13.32 -22.14
C ASN A 246 1.44 14.05 -22.22
N LYS A 247 1.45 15.37 -22.08
CA LYS A 247 2.69 16.16 -22.01
C LYS A 247 3.55 15.74 -20.82
N MET A 248 2.96 15.59 -19.64
CA MET A 248 3.67 15.13 -18.45
C MET A 248 4.25 13.72 -18.62
N LEU A 249 3.53 12.82 -19.29
CA LEU A 249 4.01 11.47 -19.60
C LEU A 249 5.24 11.52 -20.52
N MET A 250 5.20 12.33 -21.57
CA MET A 250 6.30 12.49 -22.53
C MET A 250 7.52 13.15 -21.89
N GLU A 251 7.31 14.24 -21.14
CA GLU A 251 8.39 15.02 -20.52
C GLU A 251 8.89 14.41 -19.20
N GLN A 252 8.18 13.42 -18.65
CA GLN A 252 8.45 12.79 -17.36
C GLN A 252 8.51 13.80 -16.19
N LYS A 253 7.79 14.92 -16.32
CA LYS A 253 7.66 16.00 -15.32
C LYS A 253 6.37 16.77 -15.57
N PHE A 254 5.88 17.52 -14.59
CA PHE A 254 4.69 18.37 -14.75
C PHE A 254 5.01 19.84 -14.47
N ASN A 255 4.22 20.75 -15.03
CA ASN A 255 4.48 22.20 -14.92
C ASN A 255 3.79 22.82 -13.71
N GLU A 256 2.65 22.27 -13.31
CA GLU A 256 1.92 22.66 -12.11
C GLU A 256 2.75 22.42 -10.83
N GLN A 257 2.39 23.09 -9.74
CA GLN A 257 3.05 22.87 -8.44
C GLN A 257 2.68 21.50 -7.86
N PHE A 258 1.44 21.06 -8.06
CA PHE A 258 0.97 19.79 -7.50
C PHE A 258 0.38 18.87 -8.54
N LEU A 259 0.67 17.58 -8.43
CA LEU A 259 -0.09 16.53 -9.09
C LEU A 259 -0.96 15.82 -8.06
N ILE A 260 -2.28 15.85 -8.23
CA ILE A 260 -3.22 15.08 -7.41
C ILE A 260 -3.69 13.89 -8.23
N THR A 261 -3.42 12.69 -7.74
CA THR A 261 -3.75 11.49 -8.48
C THR A 261 -4.18 10.32 -7.60
N THR A 262 -4.94 9.40 -8.19
CA THR A 262 -5.21 8.11 -7.55
C THR A 262 -4.08 7.11 -7.81
N SER A 263 -4.12 5.96 -7.12
CA SER A 263 -3.18 4.86 -7.38
C SER A 263 -3.18 4.32 -8.82
N CYS A 264 -4.09 4.79 -9.67
CA CYS A 264 -4.08 4.48 -11.10
C CYS A 264 -2.89 5.12 -11.82
N PHE A 265 -2.25 6.15 -11.25
CA PHE A 265 -1.00 6.71 -11.73
C PHE A 265 0.24 5.91 -11.32
N ASP A 266 0.08 4.91 -10.43
CA ASP A 266 1.17 4.02 -10.01
C ASP A 266 1.60 3.04 -11.10
N ALA A 267 0.99 3.06 -12.28
CA ALA A 267 1.30 2.14 -13.36
C ALA A 267 2.25 2.76 -14.40
N GLY A 268 3.56 2.55 -14.21
CA GLY A 268 4.56 2.64 -15.28
C GLY A 268 5.10 4.02 -15.65
N ILE A 269 4.74 5.08 -14.93
CA ILE A 269 5.23 6.43 -15.19
C ILE A 269 6.47 6.69 -14.36
N ASN A 270 7.49 7.28 -14.97
CA ASN A 270 8.68 7.77 -14.29
C ASN A 270 8.60 9.29 -14.21
N ILE A 271 8.86 9.85 -13.04
CA ILE A 271 9.00 11.30 -12.86
C ILE A 271 10.46 11.62 -12.60
N ILE A 272 11.08 12.33 -13.54
CA ILE A 272 12.44 12.85 -13.45
C ILE A 272 12.32 14.35 -13.23
N ASP A 273 12.21 14.75 -11.96
CA ASP A 273 12.00 16.14 -11.57
C ASP A 273 12.71 16.44 -10.23
N ARG A 274 13.73 17.30 -10.29
CA ARG A 274 14.51 17.71 -9.11
C ARG A 274 13.76 18.69 -8.22
N GLU A 275 12.81 19.45 -8.77
CA GLU A 275 11.99 20.42 -8.04
C GLU A 275 10.94 19.72 -7.18
N LEU A 276 10.55 18.50 -7.54
CA LEU A 276 9.63 17.68 -6.76
C LEU A 276 10.25 17.32 -5.40
N LYS A 277 9.84 18.00 -4.33
CA LYS A 277 10.39 17.79 -2.97
C LYS A 277 9.44 17.06 -2.02
N HIS A 278 8.17 16.90 -2.37
CA HIS A 278 7.17 16.32 -1.46
C HIS A 278 6.32 15.23 -2.13
N ILE A 279 6.18 14.08 -1.46
CA ILE A 279 5.25 13.02 -1.88
C ILE A 279 4.32 12.69 -0.71
N ILE A 280 3.02 12.88 -0.92
CA ILE A 280 1.96 12.66 0.06
C ILE A 280 1.17 11.42 -0.36
N ILE A 281 0.98 10.47 0.56
CA ILE A 281 0.38 9.15 0.27
C ILE A 281 -0.76 8.84 1.25
N ASP A 282 -1.96 8.67 0.69
CA ASP A 282 -3.17 8.12 1.32
C ASP A 282 -3.57 6.83 0.59
N ILE A 283 -2.72 5.81 0.72
CA ILE A 283 -2.88 4.48 0.12
C ILE A 283 -2.74 3.42 1.23
N VAL A 284 -3.72 2.50 1.31
CA VAL A 284 -3.74 1.45 2.34
C VAL A 284 -2.77 0.31 2.04
N ASP A 285 -2.67 -0.14 0.79
CA ASP A 285 -1.78 -1.24 0.42
C ASP A 285 -0.31 -0.78 0.41
N ILE A 286 0.53 -1.47 1.18
CA ILE A 286 1.94 -1.12 1.38
C ILE A 286 2.76 -1.31 0.11
N GLY A 287 2.44 -2.33 -0.69
CA GLY A 287 3.10 -2.56 -1.98
C GLY A 287 2.86 -1.39 -2.93
N SER A 288 1.60 -0.94 -3.05
CA SER A 288 1.26 0.26 -3.81
C SER A 288 1.92 1.52 -3.25
N LEU A 289 1.94 1.71 -1.93
CA LEU A 289 2.62 2.85 -1.29
C LEU A 289 4.10 2.93 -1.69
N ILE A 290 4.82 1.81 -1.64
CA ILE A 290 6.25 1.74 -2.04
C ILE A 290 6.40 2.10 -3.52
N GLN A 291 5.48 1.65 -4.37
CA GLN A 291 5.48 1.99 -5.78
C GLN A 291 5.25 3.47 -6.02
N CYS A 292 4.30 4.11 -5.32
CA CYS A 292 4.06 5.56 -5.39
C CYS A 292 5.36 6.34 -5.12
N MET A 293 6.06 6.01 -4.04
CA MET A 293 7.33 6.65 -3.68
C MET A 293 8.40 6.45 -4.76
N GLY A 294 8.46 5.24 -5.32
CA GLY A 294 9.40 4.87 -6.39
C GLY A 294 9.12 5.49 -7.76
N ARG A 295 8.02 6.25 -7.93
CA ARG A 295 7.72 6.96 -9.19
C ARG A 295 8.66 8.14 -9.43
N LYS A 296 9.14 8.79 -8.37
CA LYS A 296 10.24 9.77 -8.50
C LYS A 296 11.55 9.03 -8.75
N ARG A 297 12.19 9.31 -9.88
CA ARG A 297 13.50 8.76 -10.24
C ARG A 297 14.59 9.68 -9.72
N ILE A 298 15.24 9.23 -8.65
CA ILE A 298 16.32 9.95 -7.98
C ILE A 298 17.55 10.05 -8.87
N GLN A 299 18.00 11.28 -9.13
CA GLN A 299 19.10 11.54 -10.08
C GLN A 299 20.49 11.35 -9.48
N ASP A 300 20.68 11.74 -8.22
CA ASP A 300 21.95 11.65 -7.48
C ASP A 300 21.69 11.62 -5.96
N ASP A 301 22.76 11.64 -5.17
CA ASP A 301 22.68 11.55 -3.71
C ASP A 301 22.04 12.80 -3.07
N ASP A 302 22.08 13.95 -3.76
CA ASP A 302 21.52 15.24 -3.29
C ASP A 302 20.02 15.40 -3.64
N ASP A 303 19.51 14.63 -4.60
CA ASP A 303 18.10 14.60 -4.97
C ASP A 303 17.25 13.86 -3.93
N LYS A 304 16.99 14.52 -2.80
CA LYS A 304 16.14 14.00 -1.72
C LYS A 304 14.68 14.43 -1.84
N VAL A 305 13.79 13.70 -1.17
CA VAL A 305 12.33 13.97 -1.12
C VAL A 305 11.77 13.72 0.29
N ASN A 306 10.82 14.55 0.72
CA ASN A 306 10.05 14.36 1.94
C ASN A 306 8.83 13.48 1.65
N ILE A 307 8.62 12.47 2.49
CA ILE A 307 7.53 11.50 2.34
C ILE A 307 6.54 11.71 3.48
N TYR A 308 5.26 11.88 3.13
CA TYR A 308 4.15 12.07 4.06
C TYR A 308 3.15 10.92 3.89
N ILE A 309 2.92 10.14 4.95
CA ILE A 309 2.06 8.94 4.89
C ILE A 309 0.90 9.09 5.86
N LYS A 310 -0.32 8.85 5.36
CA LYS A 310 -1.50 8.85 6.21
C LYS A 310 -1.57 7.60 7.09
N ILE A 311 -1.84 7.79 8.36
CA ILE A 311 -1.81 6.74 9.38
C ILE A 311 -3.04 5.82 9.30
N LEU A 312 -2.75 4.52 9.39
CA LEU A 312 -3.71 3.51 9.78
C LEU A 312 -3.58 3.23 11.28
N ASN A 313 -4.52 3.74 12.07
CA ASN A 313 -4.54 3.47 13.51
C ASN A 313 -4.96 2.02 13.79
N ASN A 314 -4.70 1.53 15.01
CA ASN A 314 -4.97 0.14 15.37
C ASN A 314 -6.46 -0.25 15.21
N GLN A 315 -7.39 0.70 15.39
CA GLN A 315 -8.81 0.46 15.13
C GLN A 315 -9.09 0.20 13.64
N LYS A 316 -8.52 1.01 12.73
CA LYS A 316 -8.62 0.81 11.28
C LYS A 316 -7.95 -0.50 10.87
N LEU A 317 -6.76 -0.79 11.40
CA LEU A 317 -6.06 -2.06 11.14
C LEU A 317 -6.90 -3.27 11.58
N ALA A 318 -7.52 -3.22 12.77
CA ALA A 318 -8.40 -4.28 13.25
C ALA A 318 -9.65 -4.43 12.35
N GLY A 319 -10.22 -3.33 11.88
CA GLY A 319 -11.32 -3.34 10.93
C GLY A 319 -10.94 -3.95 9.58
N LEU A 320 -9.77 -3.58 9.04
CA LEU A 320 -9.22 -4.16 7.81
C LEU A 320 -8.96 -5.65 7.98
N LYS A 321 -8.33 -6.06 9.08
CA LYS A 321 -8.08 -7.47 9.43
C LYS A 321 -9.38 -8.27 9.44
N ARG A 322 -10.38 -7.82 10.21
CA ARG A 322 -11.69 -8.48 10.30
C ARG A 322 -12.37 -8.59 8.94
N SER A 323 -12.29 -7.54 8.13
CA SER A 323 -12.83 -7.56 6.77
C SER A 323 -12.14 -8.63 5.91
N MET A 324 -10.82 -8.75 5.97
CA MET A 324 -10.10 -9.79 5.22
C MET A 324 -10.40 -11.20 5.75
N GLU A 325 -10.49 -11.39 7.07
CA GLU A 325 -10.87 -12.66 7.70
C GLU A 325 -12.26 -13.14 7.23
N GLN A 326 -13.23 -12.22 7.16
CA GLN A 326 -14.57 -12.52 6.63
C GLN A 326 -14.54 -12.93 5.16
N LYS A 327 -13.68 -12.30 4.34
CA LYS A 327 -13.58 -12.62 2.91
C LYS A 327 -13.04 -14.02 2.66
N VAL A 328 -12.11 -14.51 3.49
CA VAL A 328 -11.49 -15.83 3.32
C VAL A 328 -12.28 -16.96 3.96
N GLU A 329 -13.26 -16.67 4.83
CA GLU A 329 -13.92 -17.65 5.69
C GLU A 329 -14.53 -18.84 4.92
N MET A 330 -15.25 -18.55 3.82
CA MET A 330 -15.91 -19.59 3.03
C MET A 330 -14.88 -20.52 2.35
N ALA A 331 -13.81 -19.96 1.79
CA ALA A 331 -12.74 -20.73 1.19
C ALA A 331 -11.97 -21.56 2.24
N GLU A 332 -11.68 -20.99 3.42
CA GLU A 332 -11.05 -21.73 4.51
C GLU A 332 -11.91 -22.89 4.99
N PHE A 333 -13.22 -22.69 5.12
CA PHE A 333 -14.13 -23.75 5.50
C PHE A 333 -14.14 -24.88 4.47
N TYR A 334 -14.15 -24.55 3.17
CA TYR A 334 -14.07 -25.53 2.10
C TYR A 334 -12.76 -26.33 2.16
N MET A 335 -11.61 -25.65 2.29
CA MET A 335 -10.29 -26.29 2.38
C MET A 335 -10.14 -27.17 3.62
N LYS A 336 -10.59 -26.70 4.80
CA LYS A 336 -10.51 -27.45 6.08
C LYS A 336 -11.39 -28.70 6.09
N ASN A 337 -12.41 -28.75 5.25
CA ASN A 337 -13.32 -29.89 5.11
C ASN A 337 -13.01 -30.74 3.88
N SER A 338 -11.73 -30.82 3.50
CA SER A 338 -11.24 -31.64 2.38
C SER A 338 -11.97 -31.37 1.07
N TYR A 339 -12.35 -30.11 0.83
CA TYR A 339 -13.04 -29.68 -0.39
C TYR A 339 -14.41 -30.37 -0.61
N SER A 340 -15.11 -30.72 0.47
CA SER A 340 -16.45 -31.32 0.43
C SER A 340 -17.53 -30.30 0.06
N MET A 341 -18.26 -30.56 -1.04
CA MET A 341 -19.39 -29.75 -1.48
C MET A 341 -20.59 -29.86 -0.52
N ASP A 342 -20.89 -31.06 -0.02
CA ASP A 342 -22.04 -31.29 0.88
C ASP A 342 -21.91 -30.44 2.15
N LYS A 343 -20.74 -30.46 2.79
CA LYS A 343 -20.47 -29.64 3.98
C LYS A 343 -20.50 -28.15 3.68
N LEU A 344 -20.00 -27.74 2.50
CA LEU A 344 -20.03 -26.34 2.09
C LEU A 344 -21.47 -25.84 1.95
N ILE A 345 -22.34 -26.61 1.31
CA ILE A 345 -23.75 -26.29 1.10
C ILE A 345 -24.52 -26.30 2.43
N GLU A 346 -24.22 -27.23 3.32
CA GLU A 346 -24.81 -27.29 4.67
C GLU A 346 -24.52 -26.02 5.48
N LYS A 347 -23.28 -25.52 5.46
CA LYS A 347 -22.90 -24.30 6.19
C LYS A 347 -23.33 -23.01 5.49
N TYR A 348 -23.26 -22.96 4.16
CA TYR A 348 -23.52 -21.77 3.36
C TYR A 348 -24.63 -22.01 2.32
N PRO A 349 -25.86 -22.34 2.76
CA PRO A 349 -26.94 -22.68 1.84
C PRO A 349 -27.29 -21.49 0.95
N MET A 350 -27.33 -21.72 -0.36
CA MET A 350 -27.65 -20.71 -1.39
C MET A 350 -26.72 -19.48 -1.43
N GLN A 351 -25.55 -19.54 -0.78
CA GLN A 351 -24.60 -18.43 -0.77
C GLN A 351 -23.46 -18.68 -1.76
N ASN A 352 -23.12 -17.64 -2.51
CA ASN A 352 -21.91 -17.59 -3.34
C ASN A 352 -20.85 -16.72 -2.66
N ASP A 353 -19.59 -17.03 -2.90
CA ASP A 353 -18.50 -16.16 -2.47
C ASP A 353 -18.44 -14.92 -3.35
N ILE A 354 -18.98 -13.80 -2.84
CA ILE A 354 -18.96 -12.50 -3.50
C ILE A 354 -17.56 -11.95 -3.78
N ASN A 355 -16.54 -12.47 -3.08
CA ASN A 355 -15.16 -12.05 -3.26
C ASN A 355 -14.44 -12.88 -4.32
N ASN A 356 -15.09 -13.89 -4.92
CA ASN A 356 -14.51 -14.78 -5.94
C ASN A 356 -13.24 -15.52 -5.49
N ILE A 357 -13.03 -15.70 -4.18
CA ILE A 357 -11.96 -16.56 -3.68
C ILE A 357 -12.35 -18.02 -3.92
N LEU A 358 -13.63 -18.34 -3.76
CA LEU A 358 -14.22 -19.59 -4.22
C LEU A 358 -15.05 -19.35 -5.48
N TYR A 359 -14.78 -20.11 -6.55
CA TYR A 359 -15.48 -19.97 -7.83
C TYR A 359 -15.82 -21.33 -8.45
N ASP A 360 -16.76 -21.35 -9.38
CA ASP A 360 -17.16 -22.56 -10.12
C ASP A 360 -16.19 -22.84 -11.27
N ASP A 361 -15.75 -24.09 -11.39
CA ASP A 361 -14.94 -24.58 -12.50
C ASP A 361 -15.50 -25.88 -13.06
N HIS A 362 -15.15 -26.21 -14.29
CA HIS A 362 -15.49 -27.50 -14.88
C HIS A 362 -14.80 -28.64 -14.16
N THR A 363 -15.45 -29.80 -14.16
CA THR A 363 -14.78 -31.05 -13.77
C THR A 363 -14.05 -31.60 -14.99
N TYR A 364 -12.85 -32.14 -14.79
CA TYR A 364 -12.02 -32.67 -15.86
C TYR A 364 -11.79 -34.16 -15.65
N ASN A 365 -11.77 -34.93 -16.74
CA ASN A 365 -11.41 -36.35 -16.70
C ASN A 365 -9.88 -36.52 -16.56
N LYS A 366 -9.41 -37.77 -16.52
CA LYS A 366 -7.98 -38.08 -16.38
C LYS A 366 -7.11 -37.59 -17.55
N THR A 367 -7.70 -37.38 -18.73
CA THR A 367 -7.01 -36.86 -19.93
C THR A 367 -7.07 -35.33 -20.01
N GLY A 368 -7.77 -34.67 -19.08
CA GLY A 368 -7.90 -33.22 -19.02
C GLY A 368 -9.08 -32.66 -19.82
N ASP A 369 -9.97 -33.52 -20.35
CA ASP A 369 -11.17 -33.09 -21.07
C ASP A 369 -12.32 -32.77 -20.09
N ILE A 370 -13.15 -31.79 -20.46
CA ILE A 370 -14.30 -31.36 -19.67
C ILE A 370 -15.32 -32.50 -19.57
N ILE A 371 -15.71 -32.83 -18.34
CA ILE A 371 -16.84 -33.72 -18.07
C ILE A 371 -18.13 -32.90 -18.22
N SER A 372 -18.90 -33.24 -19.24
CA SER A 372 -20.17 -32.56 -19.53
C SER A 372 -21.12 -32.60 -18.33
N ASN A 373 -21.84 -31.49 -18.10
CA ASN A 373 -22.80 -31.31 -17.01
C ASN A 373 -22.24 -31.53 -15.59
N SER A 374 -20.93 -31.39 -15.40
CA SER A 374 -20.29 -31.45 -14.10
C SER A 374 -19.46 -30.21 -13.84
N TYR A 375 -19.55 -29.69 -12.62
CA TYR A 375 -18.74 -28.59 -12.12
C TYR A 375 -18.30 -28.88 -10.69
N THR A 376 -17.27 -28.16 -10.26
CA THR A 376 -16.75 -28.19 -8.90
C THR A 376 -16.44 -26.78 -8.42
N LYS A 377 -16.29 -26.58 -7.11
CA LYS A 377 -15.76 -25.34 -6.56
C LYS A 377 -14.23 -25.41 -6.54
N LYS A 378 -13.56 -24.35 -6.98
CA LYS A 378 -12.11 -24.18 -6.84
C LYS A 378 -11.79 -22.92 -6.03
N VAL A 379 -10.68 -23.00 -5.31
CA VAL A 379 -10.12 -21.86 -4.58
C VAL A 379 -9.15 -21.12 -5.49
N ASN A 380 -9.36 -19.83 -5.65
CA ASN A 380 -8.37 -18.91 -6.18
C ASN A 380 -7.27 -18.72 -5.13
N GLU A 381 -6.26 -19.59 -5.18
CA GLU A 381 -5.19 -19.63 -4.18
C GLU A 381 -4.42 -18.31 -4.05
N LEU A 382 -4.25 -17.55 -5.14
CA LEU A 382 -3.57 -16.26 -5.10
C LEU A 382 -4.36 -15.23 -4.29
N MET A 383 -5.66 -15.11 -4.57
CA MET A 383 -6.54 -14.22 -3.82
C MET A 383 -6.58 -14.60 -2.35
N TYR A 384 -6.76 -15.90 -2.07
CA TYR A 384 -6.75 -16.44 -0.71
C TYR A 384 -5.45 -16.09 0.01
N PHE A 385 -4.31 -16.37 -0.61
CA PHE A 385 -2.99 -16.14 0.00
C PHE A 385 -2.74 -14.66 0.26
N LYS A 386 -2.99 -13.76 -0.72
CA LYS A 386 -2.83 -12.31 -0.51
C LYS A 386 -3.66 -11.82 0.67
N LYS A 387 -4.91 -12.28 0.80
CA LYS A 387 -5.76 -11.91 1.94
C LYS A 387 -5.21 -12.43 3.27
N ARG A 388 -4.64 -13.64 3.31
CA ARG A 388 -3.98 -14.20 4.50
C ARG A 388 -2.71 -13.43 4.87
N GLU A 389 -1.93 -12.97 3.90
CA GLU A 389 -0.76 -12.12 4.16
C GLU A 389 -1.20 -10.76 4.70
N ASP A 390 -2.20 -10.11 4.10
CA ASP A 390 -2.76 -8.84 4.61
C ASP A 390 -3.17 -8.99 6.09
N ILE A 391 -3.83 -10.10 6.45
CA ILE A 391 -4.21 -10.42 7.83
C ILE A 391 -2.99 -10.53 8.74
N ALA A 392 -1.95 -11.24 8.30
CA ALA A 392 -0.71 -11.44 9.06
C ALA A 392 0.05 -10.13 9.26
N ASP A 393 0.14 -9.29 8.23
CA ASP A 393 0.79 -7.98 8.29
C ASP A 393 0.06 -7.05 9.28
N TYR A 394 -1.27 -6.96 9.21
CA TYR A 394 -2.05 -6.17 10.18
C TYR A 394 -1.91 -6.70 11.60
N GLU A 395 -1.88 -8.02 11.78
CA GLU A 395 -1.68 -8.65 13.09
C GLU A 395 -0.28 -8.38 13.65
N LEU A 396 0.75 -8.45 12.80
CA LEU A 396 2.12 -8.10 13.15
C LEU A 396 2.22 -6.63 13.60
N MET A 397 1.64 -5.70 12.83
CA MET A 397 1.59 -4.28 13.17
C MET A 397 0.96 -4.05 14.55
N MET A 398 -0.20 -4.65 14.80
CA MET A 398 -0.92 -4.45 16.06
C MET A 398 -0.27 -5.14 17.25
N LYS A 399 0.19 -6.40 17.11
CA LYS A 399 0.68 -7.20 18.23
C LYS A 399 2.17 -6.99 18.53
N LYS A 400 3.02 -6.96 17.50
CA LYS A 400 4.47 -6.85 17.67
C LYS A 400 4.90 -5.40 17.90
N TYR A 401 4.35 -4.47 17.11
CA TYR A 401 4.77 -3.07 17.16
C TYR A 401 3.90 -2.19 18.07
N GLY A 402 2.70 -2.66 18.42
CA GLY A 402 1.84 -2.06 19.44
C GLY A 402 1.29 -0.68 19.05
N LYS A 403 1.46 0.32 19.93
CA LYS A 403 1.11 1.72 19.65
C LYS A 403 1.91 2.22 18.43
N PHE A 404 1.25 2.88 17.48
CA PHE A 404 1.83 3.28 16.19
C PHE A 404 2.43 2.13 15.39
N GLY A 405 1.83 0.94 15.50
CA GLY A 405 2.35 -0.26 14.86
C GLY A 405 2.58 -0.10 13.36
N TYR A 406 1.65 0.58 12.67
CA TYR A 406 1.78 0.93 11.26
C TYR A 406 2.99 1.84 10.96
N CYS A 407 3.16 2.93 11.73
CA CYS A 407 4.25 3.88 11.54
C CYS A 407 5.61 3.22 11.79
N LYS A 408 5.71 2.46 12.89
CA LYS A 408 6.93 1.71 13.25
C LYS A 408 7.30 0.67 12.19
N TYR A 409 6.32 -0.10 11.72
CA TYR A 409 6.52 -1.06 10.64
C TYR A 409 7.13 -0.37 9.41
N LEU A 410 6.51 0.71 8.93
CA LEU A 410 7.00 1.42 7.75
C LEU A 410 8.35 2.12 7.98
N ALA A 411 8.57 2.72 9.16
CA ALA A 411 9.84 3.33 9.49
C ALA A 411 10.98 2.30 9.44
N ILE A 412 10.78 1.11 10.02
CA ILE A 412 11.75 0.02 9.94
C ILE A 412 11.94 -0.43 8.48
N THR A 413 10.87 -0.62 7.72
CA THR A 413 10.94 -0.99 6.29
C THR A 413 11.74 0.01 5.46
N PHE A 414 11.69 1.29 5.81
CA PHE A 414 12.39 2.37 5.08
C PHE A 414 13.74 2.74 5.69
N GLY A 415 14.23 1.98 6.67
CA GLY A 415 15.54 2.22 7.30
C GLY A 415 15.58 3.38 8.30
N PHE A 416 14.42 3.89 8.73
CA PHE A 416 14.27 4.90 9.78
C PHE A 416 14.19 4.24 11.17
N TYR A 417 15.15 3.38 11.48
CA TYR A 417 15.30 2.71 12.78
C TYR A 417 16.74 2.83 13.26
N ASP A 418 16.91 3.46 14.42
CA ASP A 418 18.18 3.57 15.12
C ASP A 418 18.34 2.33 16.00
N GLU A 419 19.09 1.33 15.52
CA GLU A 419 19.36 0.08 16.24
C GLU A 419 20.03 0.33 17.60
N ALA A 420 20.92 1.32 17.70
CA ALA A 420 21.64 1.62 18.92
C ALA A 420 20.72 2.18 20.01
N ARG A 421 19.70 2.95 19.63
CA ARG A 421 18.71 3.53 20.55
C ARG A 421 17.42 2.73 20.65
N GLY A 422 17.25 1.69 19.82
CA GLY A 422 16.04 0.88 19.76
C GLY A 422 14.77 1.64 19.34
N ARG A 423 14.90 2.78 18.63
CA ARG A 423 13.78 3.68 18.31
C ARG A 423 13.69 4.02 16.83
N CYS A 424 12.47 4.27 16.37
CA CYS A 424 12.23 4.73 14.99
C CYS A 424 12.44 6.25 14.87
N ASP A 425 12.97 6.70 13.74
CA ASP A 425 13.20 8.12 13.44
C ASP A 425 12.16 8.62 12.43
N TYR A 426 11.00 9.08 12.91
CA TYR A 426 9.98 9.68 12.06
C TYR A 426 9.28 10.83 12.77
N ARG A 427 8.66 11.72 11.99
CA ARG A 427 7.83 12.81 12.51
C ARG A 427 6.35 12.41 12.50
N LEU A 428 5.65 12.70 13.58
CA LEU A 428 4.19 12.68 13.62
C LEU A 428 3.67 14.12 13.54
N ILE A 429 2.70 14.40 12.66
CA ILE A 429 2.06 15.71 12.63
C ILE A 429 1.09 15.82 13.79
N ASN A 430 1.28 16.86 14.59
CA ASN A 430 0.32 17.24 15.59
C ASN A 430 -0.88 17.93 14.93
N GLU A 431 -2.01 17.24 14.92
CA GLU A 431 -3.26 17.71 14.30
C GLU A 431 -4.31 18.15 15.32
N GLU A 432 -3.94 18.21 16.61
CA GLU A 432 -4.80 18.59 17.73
C GLU A 432 -4.41 19.97 18.29
N TYR A 433 -3.75 20.84 17.49
CA TYR A 433 -3.32 22.18 17.88
C TYR A 433 -4.40 22.99 18.63
N ASP A 434 -5.66 22.91 18.19
CA ASP A 434 -6.80 23.59 18.83
C ASP A 434 -7.17 23.02 20.21
N LEU A 435 -6.95 21.73 20.42
CA LEU A 435 -7.21 21.05 21.69
C LEU A 435 -6.03 21.26 22.63
N GLU A 436 -4.79 21.14 22.16
CA GLU A 436 -3.60 21.40 22.97
C GLU A 436 -3.50 22.85 23.41
N SER A 437 -3.72 23.82 22.51
CA SER A 437 -3.75 25.24 22.87
C SER A 437 -4.83 25.53 23.93
N TYR A 438 -5.97 24.84 23.83
CA TYR A 438 -7.05 24.93 24.82
C TYR A 438 -6.66 24.26 26.16
N LEU A 439 -6.02 23.10 26.15
CA LEU A 439 -5.56 22.43 27.37
C LEU A 439 -4.44 23.21 28.07
N GLU A 440 -3.55 23.82 27.29
CA GLU A 440 -2.51 24.72 27.77
C GLU A 440 -3.11 25.99 28.40
N SER A 441 -4.14 26.58 27.79
CA SER A 441 -4.83 27.75 28.35
C SER A 441 -5.48 27.43 29.70
N LEU A 442 -6.09 26.24 29.84
CA LEU A 442 -6.65 25.78 31.11
C LEU A 442 -5.59 25.65 32.22
N ILE A 443 -4.35 25.29 31.88
CA ILE A 443 -3.23 25.25 32.83
C ILE A 443 -2.78 26.66 33.19
N LYS A 444 -2.54 27.52 32.18
CA LYS A 444 -2.09 28.91 32.38
C LYS A 444 -3.05 29.70 33.26
N GLU A 445 -4.35 29.50 33.07
CA GLU A 445 -5.41 30.14 33.86
C GLU A 445 -5.73 29.41 35.17
N ASN A 446 -5.07 28.28 35.46
CA ASN A 446 -5.26 27.45 36.64
C ASN A 446 -6.74 27.07 36.87
N VAL A 447 -7.43 26.71 35.78
CA VAL A 447 -8.86 26.42 35.79
C VAL A 447 -9.14 25.13 36.57
N ILE A 448 -10.06 25.22 37.53
CA ILE A 448 -10.52 24.08 38.33
C ILE A 448 -12.00 23.82 38.06
N MET A 449 -12.30 22.66 37.50
CA MET A 449 -13.66 22.23 37.16
C MET A 449 -14.28 21.51 38.36
N LEU A 450 -15.12 22.22 39.11
CA LEU A 450 -15.67 21.76 40.39
C LEU A 450 -16.84 20.80 40.20
N GLN A 451 -17.64 20.98 39.15
CA GLN A 451 -18.89 20.27 38.89
C GLN A 451 -18.94 19.71 37.46
N VAL A 452 -19.97 18.91 37.17
CA VAL A 452 -20.16 18.29 35.84
C VAL A 452 -20.34 19.34 34.75
N ARG A 453 -21.08 20.42 35.03
CA ARG A 453 -21.34 21.50 34.07
C ARG A 453 -20.05 22.19 33.59
N ASP A 454 -19.08 22.34 34.50
CA ASP A 454 -17.79 23.00 34.24
C ASP A 454 -16.90 22.16 33.30
N ARG A 455 -17.22 20.87 33.10
CA ARG A 455 -16.45 19.95 32.25
C ARG A 455 -16.97 19.88 30.82
N SER A 456 -18.12 20.51 30.53
CA SER A 456 -18.84 20.32 29.28
C SER A 456 -18.00 20.72 28.06
N GLU A 457 -17.28 21.82 28.17
CA GLU A 457 -16.42 22.32 27.10
C GLU A 457 -15.19 21.43 26.87
N LEU A 458 -14.51 21.01 27.94
CA LEU A 458 -13.42 20.04 27.88
C LEU A 458 -13.87 18.73 27.23
N ILE A 459 -15.00 18.17 27.67
CA ILE A 459 -15.54 16.92 27.13
C ILE A 459 -15.94 17.07 25.65
N LYS A 460 -16.43 18.26 25.25
CA LYS A 460 -16.75 18.59 23.86
C LYS A 460 -15.50 18.73 22.99
N LYS A 461 -14.45 19.37 23.48
CA LYS A 461 -13.16 19.56 22.81
C LYS A 461 -12.40 18.22 22.66
N ILE A 462 -12.37 17.39 23.72
CA ILE A 462 -11.84 16.02 23.63
C ILE A 462 -12.69 15.17 22.68
N ASN A 463 -14.01 15.36 22.65
CA ASN A 463 -14.92 14.71 21.69
C ASN A 463 -14.79 13.16 21.64
N ALA A 464 -14.56 12.53 22.79
CA ALA A 464 -14.51 11.07 22.90
C ALA A 464 -15.92 10.47 22.69
N LYS A 465 -16.07 9.49 21.80
CA LYS A 465 -17.36 8.84 21.48
C LYS A 465 -17.24 7.32 21.37
N GLN A 466 -18.29 6.61 21.79
CA GLN A 466 -18.49 5.18 21.58
C GLN A 466 -19.96 4.95 21.17
N ASP A 467 -20.19 4.23 20.07
CA ASP A 467 -21.53 3.97 19.50
C ASP A 467 -22.38 5.25 19.32
N GLY A 468 -21.73 6.32 18.86
CA GLY A 468 -22.35 7.63 18.68
C GLY A 468 -22.63 8.42 19.97
N LYS A 469 -22.44 7.83 21.16
CA LYS A 469 -22.62 8.49 22.46
C LYS A 469 -21.32 9.10 22.96
N GLN A 470 -21.41 10.31 23.52
CA GLN A 470 -20.24 11.01 24.06
C GLN A 470 -19.81 10.40 25.41
N LEU A 471 -18.52 10.08 25.50
CA LEU A 471 -17.89 9.51 26.69
C LEU A 471 -17.56 10.64 27.68
N LYS A 472 -17.85 10.42 28.96
CA LYS A 472 -17.74 11.43 30.03
C LYS A 472 -16.90 10.98 31.22
N LYS A 473 -16.42 9.73 31.23
CA LYS A 473 -15.66 9.16 32.34
C LYS A 473 -14.21 9.62 32.27
N LEU A 474 -13.62 9.98 33.42
CA LEU A 474 -12.24 10.48 33.50
C LEU A 474 -11.23 9.52 32.86
N LYS A 475 -11.29 8.23 33.22
CA LYS A 475 -10.38 7.21 32.69
C LYS A 475 -10.42 7.21 31.16
N THR A 476 -11.62 7.08 30.60
CA THR A 476 -11.84 7.08 29.15
C THR A 476 -11.37 8.35 28.45
N LEU A 477 -11.52 9.52 29.09
CA LEU A 477 -11.04 10.78 28.51
C LEU A 477 -9.51 10.85 28.54
N ASN A 478 -8.86 10.39 29.60
CA ASN A 478 -7.40 10.28 29.67
C ASN A 478 -6.87 9.25 28.69
N ASP A 479 -7.52 8.09 28.57
CA ASP A 479 -7.15 7.07 27.58
C ASP A 479 -7.20 7.68 26.16
N VAL A 480 -8.20 8.52 25.86
CA VAL A 480 -8.30 9.22 24.57
C VAL A 480 -7.21 10.29 24.39
N LEU A 481 -6.84 11.04 25.44
CA LEU A 481 -5.73 11.99 25.37
C LEU A 481 -4.39 11.26 25.15
N GLU A 482 -4.20 10.12 25.80
CA GLU A 482 -3.03 9.27 25.69
C GLU A 482 -2.94 8.58 24.31
N GLU A 483 -4.08 8.11 23.78
CA GLU A 483 -4.21 7.61 22.40
C GLU A 483 -3.90 8.70 21.37
N ARG A 484 -4.19 9.96 21.70
CA ARG A 484 -3.88 11.14 20.87
C ARG A 484 -2.49 11.72 21.10
N GLU A 485 -1.72 11.16 22.02
CA GLU A 485 -0.37 11.62 22.40
C GLU A 485 -0.32 13.08 22.82
N ILE A 486 -1.35 13.51 23.55
CA ILE A 486 -1.41 14.85 24.11
C ILE A 486 -0.73 14.82 25.47
N ASP A 487 0.28 15.68 25.69
CA ASP A 487 1.09 15.79 26.92
C ASP A 487 0.33 16.38 28.12
N TYR A 488 -0.98 16.15 28.19
CA TYR A 488 -1.87 16.65 29.23
C TYR A 488 -2.77 15.53 29.73
N ARG A 489 -2.97 15.47 31.06
CA ARG A 489 -3.96 14.57 31.68
C ARG A 489 -4.96 15.32 32.54
N ILE A 490 -6.16 14.75 32.64
CA ILE A 490 -7.18 15.15 33.59
C ILE A 490 -6.84 14.53 34.94
N LYS A 491 -6.48 15.35 35.93
CA LYS A 491 -6.25 14.94 37.32
C LYS A 491 -7.49 15.21 38.16
N GLN A 492 -8.02 14.17 38.79
CA GLN A 492 -9.09 14.30 39.78
C GLN A 492 -8.50 14.49 41.19
N PHE A 493 -9.08 15.41 41.96
CA PHE A 493 -8.66 15.69 43.33
C PHE A 493 -9.81 16.23 44.19
N SER A 494 -9.60 16.26 45.51
CA SER A 494 -10.53 16.86 46.47
C SER A 494 -10.13 18.30 46.77
N THR A 495 -11.10 19.22 46.83
CA THR A 495 -10.85 20.62 47.20
C THR A 495 -12.01 21.21 48.01
N THR A 496 -11.74 22.27 48.78
CA THR A 496 -12.75 22.99 49.55
C THR A 496 -12.86 24.42 49.05
N ARG A 497 -14.09 24.90 48.79
CA ARG A 497 -14.36 26.32 48.53
C ARG A 497 -15.25 26.90 49.61
N TYR A 498 -15.00 28.17 49.92
CA TYR A 498 -15.82 28.96 50.83
C TYR A 498 -16.63 29.93 49.99
N SER A 499 -17.93 29.95 50.19
CA SER A 499 -18.84 30.93 49.55
C SER A 499 -19.60 31.66 50.64
N THR A 500 -19.80 32.96 50.48
CA THR A 500 -20.60 33.77 51.39
C THR A 500 -22.01 33.87 50.82
N THR A 501 -23.03 33.54 51.62
CA THR A 501 -24.42 33.80 51.22
C THR A 501 -24.75 35.29 51.28
N GLU A 502 -25.85 35.71 50.66
CA GLU A 502 -26.35 37.10 50.73
C GLU A 502 -26.50 37.62 52.18
N ASN A 503 -26.69 36.72 53.15
CA ASN A 503 -26.79 37.04 54.58
C ASN A 503 -25.44 36.98 55.32
N GLY A 504 -24.30 37.00 54.63
CA GLY A 504 -22.96 37.04 55.25
C GLY A 504 -22.45 35.72 55.83
N LYS A 505 -23.21 34.61 55.71
CA LYS A 505 -22.83 33.30 56.28
C LYS A 505 -21.82 32.59 55.37
N LYS A 506 -20.64 32.27 55.90
CA LYS A 506 -19.63 31.47 55.18
C LYS A 506 -20.08 30.01 55.12
N ILE A 507 -20.35 29.53 53.92
CA ILE A 507 -20.64 28.12 53.63
C ILE A 507 -19.35 27.46 53.12
N LYS A 508 -18.93 26.40 53.81
CA LYS A 508 -17.85 25.52 53.39
C LYS A 508 -18.42 24.42 52.50
N ARG A 509 -17.97 24.34 51.24
CA ARG A 509 -18.37 23.27 50.32
C ARG A 509 -17.16 22.45 49.90
N VAL A 510 -17.25 21.14 50.11
CA VAL A 510 -16.19 20.17 49.76
C VAL A 510 -16.55 19.51 48.42
N TYR A 511 -15.62 19.56 47.47
CA TYR A 511 -15.72 18.95 46.15
C TYR A 511 -14.75 17.77 46.09
N LYS A 512 -15.27 16.55 46.25
CA LYS A 512 -14.45 15.32 46.31
C LYS A 512 -13.88 14.86 44.96
N SER A 513 -14.41 15.38 43.86
CA SER A 513 -14.09 14.93 42.50
C SER A 513 -13.84 16.10 41.55
N ALA A 514 -13.18 17.17 42.01
CA ALA A 514 -12.81 18.28 41.15
C ALA A 514 -11.76 17.84 40.12
N TRP A 515 -11.79 18.43 38.92
CA TRP A 515 -10.82 18.14 37.86
C TRP A 515 -9.95 19.37 37.59
N LYS A 516 -8.70 19.11 37.22
CA LYS A 516 -7.81 20.08 36.59
C LYS A 516 -6.99 19.38 35.51
N ILE A 517 -6.53 20.15 34.53
CA ILE A 517 -5.55 19.66 33.56
C ILE A 517 -4.16 19.81 34.20
N VAL A 518 -3.30 18.83 33.98
CA VAL A 518 -1.88 18.89 34.35
C VAL A 518 -1.07 18.40 33.17
N GLN A 519 0.14 18.95 33.01
CA GLN A 519 1.10 18.42 32.05
C GLN A 519 1.50 17.00 32.48
N HIS A 520 1.54 16.10 31.51
CA HIS A 520 1.93 14.72 31.69
C HIS A 520 3.29 14.54 31.03
N ASP A 521 4.31 14.34 31.86
CA ASP A 521 5.66 14.05 31.39
C ASP A 521 5.95 12.56 31.66
N PRO A 522 5.98 11.71 30.62
CA PRO A 522 6.18 10.27 30.78
C PRO A 522 7.59 9.90 31.28
N GLU A 523 8.57 10.81 31.25
CA GLU A 523 9.94 10.54 31.72
C GLU A 523 10.09 10.56 33.25
N ILE A 524 9.11 11.07 34.01
CA ILE A 524 9.24 11.31 35.46
C ILE A 524 8.62 10.19 36.32
N GLU A 525 7.72 9.35 35.79
CA GLU A 525 7.02 8.30 36.57
C GLU A 525 7.63 6.88 36.40
N GLY A 526 8.79 6.74 35.76
CA GLY A 526 9.50 5.47 35.52
C GLY A 526 10.78 5.24 36.36
N GLY A 527 10.80 5.72 37.61
CA GLY A 527 11.88 5.46 38.59
C GLY A 527 11.62 4.24 39.45
#